data_AF-A0A660HNM0-F1
#
_entry.id   AF-A0A660HNM0-F1
#
_cell.length_a   1.000
_cell.length_b   1.000
_cell.length_c   1.000
_cell.angle_alpha   90.00
_cell.angle_beta   90.00
_cell.angle_gamma   90.00
#
_symmetry.space_group_name_H-M   'P 1'
#
loop_
_entity.id
_entity.type
_entity.pdbx_description
1 polymer ?
#
loop_
_entity_poly.entity_id
_entity_poly.type
_entity_poly.pdbx_seq_one_letter_code
_entity_poly.pdbx_strand_id
1 'polypeptide(L)'
;MKNFFTKNKIHKKYDHYESILRQIILASILSALSILIKIVSNKYIKGKIFTKTLGSIVFVDFLCFIPLLIIPLYSKKYFAFIGAFLSEGIAFWYSARASRWVYNPILSLIYGLIWGILPGFILTKKKDSLLRIYFSITFIFIMHFIFYQLLSMAWIKFVFLDKNYSLNLKANVFGFKRFVFWNLLIKFVSLFILSFIIAFIYKRVKKELLSLF
;
A
#
# COMPACT_ATOMS: atom_id res chain seq x y z
N MET A 1 31.53 -11.25 -40.74
CA MET A 1 30.11 -11.00 -40.39
C MET A 1 29.62 -11.70 -39.11
N LYS A 2 29.95 -12.97 -38.81
CA LYS A 2 29.52 -13.67 -37.57
C LYS A 2 29.91 -12.99 -36.25
N ASN A 3 31.10 -12.37 -36.17
CA ASN A 3 31.59 -11.72 -34.93
C ASN A 3 30.88 -10.40 -34.57
N PHE A 4 30.22 -9.74 -35.52
CA PHE A 4 29.50 -8.49 -35.27
C PHE A 4 28.13 -8.77 -34.63
N PHE A 5 27.46 -9.85 -35.05
CA PHE A 5 26.18 -10.29 -34.50
C PHE A 5 26.31 -10.86 -33.07
N THR A 6 27.41 -11.55 -32.75
CA THR A 6 27.67 -12.03 -31.39
C THR A 6 27.98 -10.89 -30.44
N LYS A 7 28.81 -9.91 -30.85
CA LYS A 7 29.13 -8.72 -30.03
C LYS A 7 27.89 -7.85 -29.75
N ASN A 8 27.00 -7.66 -30.73
CA ASN A 8 25.73 -6.96 -30.54
C ASN A 8 24.73 -7.73 -29.67
N LYS A 9 24.69 -9.06 -29.73
CA LYS A 9 23.86 -9.88 -28.82
C LYS A 9 24.35 -9.79 -27.38
N ILE A 10 25.67 -9.77 -27.16
CA ILE A 10 26.25 -9.67 -25.83
C ILE A 10 25.96 -8.29 -25.22
N HIS A 11 26.19 -7.20 -25.95
CA HIS A 11 25.89 -5.84 -25.46
C HIS A 11 24.40 -5.66 -25.09
N LYS A 12 23.47 -6.08 -25.96
CA LYS A 12 22.03 -6.05 -25.64
C LYS A 12 21.65 -6.85 -24.41
N LYS A 13 22.39 -7.94 -24.13
CA LYS A 13 22.16 -8.78 -22.95
C LYS A 13 22.64 -8.07 -21.67
N TYR A 14 23.79 -7.40 -21.71
CA TYR A 14 24.30 -6.60 -20.59
C TYR A 14 23.39 -5.42 -20.26
N ASP A 15 22.94 -4.66 -21.27
CA ASP A 15 22.01 -3.53 -21.07
C ASP A 15 20.67 -4.00 -20.45
N HIS A 16 20.23 -5.21 -20.81
CA HIS A 16 19.03 -5.82 -20.24
C HIS A 16 19.21 -6.18 -18.76
N TYR A 17 20.34 -6.79 -18.39
CA TYR A 17 20.63 -7.12 -16.99
C TYR A 17 20.78 -5.87 -16.13
N GLU A 18 21.44 -4.84 -16.64
CA GLU A 18 21.60 -3.57 -15.94
C GLU A 18 20.24 -2.88 -15.73
N SER A 19 19.36 -2.91 -16.73
CA SER A 19 17.99 -2.42 -16.61
C SER A 19 17.18 -3.17 -15.55
N ILE A 20 17.28 -4.50 -15.50
CA ILE A 20 16.59 -5.32 -14.49
C ILE A 20 17.13 -5.03 -13.09
N LEU A 21 18.46 -4.96 -12.93
CA LEU A 21 19.09 -4.71 -11.64
C LEU A 21 18.66 -3.34 -11.08
N ARG A 22 18.64 -2.30 -11.91
CA ARG A 22 18.14 -0.97 -11.53
C ARG A 22 16.69 -1.01 -11.05
N GLN A 23 15.83 -1.78 -11.72
CA GLN A 23 14.42 -1.95 -11.30
C GLN A 23 14.30 -2.63 -9.94
N ILE A 24 15.11 -3.67 -9.68
CA ILE A 24 15.13 -4.37 -8.40
C ILE A 24 15.60 -3.42 -7.28
N ILE A 25 16.67 -2.67 -7.51
CA ILE A 25 17.21 -1.71 -6.53
C ILE A 25 16.15 -0.66 -6.19
N LEU A 26 15.52 -0.05 -7.18
CA LEU A 26 14.49 0.98 -6.97
C LEU A 26 13.26 0.42 -6.25
N ALA A 27 12.76 -0.74 -6.66
CA ALA A 27 11.64 -1.39 -5.98
C ALA A 27 11.97 -1.71 -4.51
N SER A 28 13.21 -2.15 -4.24
CA SER A 28 13.68 -2.45 -2.88
C SER A 28 13.75 -1.19 -2.01
N ILE A 29 14.34 -0.11 -2.53
CA ILE A 29 14.45 1.17 -1.81
C ILE A 29 13.07 1.74 -1.48
N LEU A 30 12.16 1.78 -2.46
CA LEU A 30 10.81 2.30 -2.25
C LEU A 30 9.98 1.43 -1.31
N SER A 31 10.15 0.11 -1.37
CA SER A 31 9.51 -0.82 -0.43
C SER A 31 10.06 -0.62 1.00
N ALA A 32 11.37 -0.48 1.16
CA ALA A 32 12.00 -0.18 2.44
C ALA A 32 11.52 1.16 3.02
N LEU A 33 11.39 2.19 2.17
CA LEU A 33 10.84 3.48 2.56
C LEU A 33 9.38 3.37 3.03
N SER A 34 8.55 2.59 2.33
CA SER A 34 7.17 2.29 2.76
C SER A 34 7.13 1.65 4.15
N ILE A 35 7.99 0.64 4.39
CA ILE A 35 8.11 -0.03 5.69
C ILE A 35 8.53 0.99 6.77
N LEU A 36 9.55 1.80 6.51
CA LEU A 36 10.07 2.77 7.47
C LEU A 36 9.01 3.80 7.85
N ILE A 37 8.29 4.36 6.87
CA ILE A 37 7.17 5.29 7.12
C ILE A 37 6.10 4.61 7.98
N LYS A 38 5.75 3.36 7.70
CA LYS A 38 4.75 2.61 8.48
C LYS A 38 5.20 2.39 9.92
N ILE A 39 6.46 2.02 10.16
CA ILE A 39 7.02 1.82 11.51
C ILE A 39 7.05 3.14 12.28
N VAL A 40 7.56 4.21 11.67
CA VAL A 40 7.65 5.54 12.28
C VAL A 40 6.24 6.09 12.59
N SER A 41 5.30 5.95 11.65
CA SER A 41 3.90 6.33 11.86
C SER A 41 3.28 5.59 13.05
N ASN A 42 3.45 4.26 13.11
CA ASN A 42 2.94 3.47 14.23
C ASN A 42 3.58 3.86 15.57
N LYS A 43 4.90 4.11 15.60
CA LYS A 43 5.61 4.40 16.85
C LYS A 43 5.34 5.81 17.39
N TYR A 44 5.38 6.82 16.52
CA TYR A 44 5.34 8.23 16.95
C TYR A 44 3.97 8.87 16.81
N ILE A 45 3.20 8.47 15.81
CA ILE A 45 1.91 9.08 15.51
C ILE A 45 0.85 8.40 16.38
N LYS A 46 0.70 7.07 16.31
CA LYS A 46 -0.33 6.34 17.11
C LYS A 46 -0.09 6.35 18.63
N GLY A 47 1.11 6.68 19.10
CA GLY A 47 1.47 6.69 20.53
C GLY A 47 1.03 7.93 21.33
N LYS A 48 0.68 9.05 20.67
CA LYS A 48 0.30 10.31 21.35
C LYS A 48 -1.22 10.53 21.38
N ILE A 49 -1.72 11.23 22.41
CA ILE A 49 -3.15 11.54 22.65
C ILE A 49 -3.86 12.12 21.41
N PHE A 50 -3.14 12.89 20.59
CA PHE A 50 -3.65 13.50 19.35
C PHE A 50 -4.20 12.47 18.33
N THR A 51 -3.84 11.19 18.43
CA THR A 51 -4.20 10.15 17.45
C THR A 51 -5.21 9.14 17.92
N LYS A 52 -5.67 9.18 19.19
CA LYS A 52 -6.87 8.44 19.57
C LYS A 52 -8.11 8.96 18.84
N THR A 53 -8.18 10.28 18.64
CA THR A 53 -9.24 10.97 17.89
C THR A 53 -8.94 11.04 16.40
N LEU A 54 -7.75 11.47 15.96
CA LEU A 54 -7.44 11.54 14.52
C LEU A 54 -7.20 10.18 13.86
N GLY A 55 -6.71 9.17 14.58
CA GLY A 55 -6.52 7.82 14.05
C GLY A 55 -7.83 7.03 13.91
N SER A 56 -8.91 7.47 14.56
CA SER A 56 -10.26 6.97 14.25
C SER A 56 -10.82 7.65 13.00
N ILE A 57 -10.54 8.94 12.81
CA ILE A 57 -11.13 9.75 11.73
C ILE A 57 -10.38 9.62 10.39
N VAL A 58 -9.05 9.55 10.42
CA VAL A 58 -8.19 9.63 9.22
C VAL A 58 -7.34 8.37 9.11
N PHE A 59 -7.17 7.88 7.89
CA PHE A 59 -6.33 6.73 7.55
C PHE A 59 -4.83 7.09 7.70
N VAL A 60 -4.34 7.39 8.90
CA VAL A 60 -2.98 7.92 9.19
C VAL A 60 -1.85 7.16 8.49
N ASP A 61 -2.05 5.87 8.23
CA ASP A 61 -1.09 5.03 7.52
C ASP A 61 -0.98 5.37 6.01
N PHE A 62 -1.73 6.34 5.47
CA PHE A 62 -1.78 6.67 4.04
C PHE A 62 -0.42 7.05 3.44
N LEU A 63 0.48 7.64 4.25
CA LEU A 63 1.80 8.05 3.79
C LEU A 63 2.67 6.87 3.37
N CYS A 64 2.46 5.68 3.96
CA CYS A 64 3.24 4.50 3.58
C CYS A 64 2.91 4.00 2.17
N PHE A 65 1.79 4.43 1.58
CA PHE A 65 1.37 4.03 0.24
C PHE A 65 2.03 4.85 -0.86
N ILE A 66 2.50 6.06 -0.56
CA ILE A 66 3.10 6.97 -1.56
C ILE A 66 4.29 6.32 -2.27
N PRO A 67 5.27 5.72 -1.58
CA PRO A 67 6.38 5.02 -2.24
C PRO A 67 5.89 3.89 -3.16
N LEU A 68 4.86 3.15 -2.75
CA LEU A 68 4.32 2.01 -3.51
C LEU A 68 3.64 2.45 -4.81
N LEU A 69 2.98 3.61 -4.82
CA LEU A 69 2.40 4.19 -6.04
C LEU A 69 3.46 4.59 -7.09
N ILE A 70 4.69 4.85 -6.66
CA ILE A 70 5.80 5.27 -7.53
C ILE A 70 6.50 4.06 -8.16
N ILE A 71 6.56 2.91 -7.48
CA ILE A 71 7.29 1.71 -7.98
C ILE A 71 6.88 1.31 -9.41
N PRO A 72 5.58 1.29 -9.78
CA PRO A 72 5.15 0.90 -11.13
C PRO A 72 5.54 1.89 -12.24
N LEU A 73 6.02 3.10 -11.90
CA LEU A 73 6.56 4.03 -12.89
C LEU A 73 7.94 3.59 -13.42
N TYR A 74 8.68 2.80 -12.63
CA TYR A 74 10.07 2.44 -12.91
C TYR A 74 10.30 0.97 -13.17
N SER A 75 9.47 0.13 -12.57
CA SER A 75 9.68 -1.30 -12.56
C SER A 75 8.54 -2.04 -13.25
N LYS A 76 8.84 -3.22 -13.77
CA LYS A 76 7.81 -4.13 -14.24
C LYS A 76 6.85 -4.48 -13.09
N LYS A 77 5.57 -4.69 -13.43
CA LYS A 77 4.47 -4.91 -12.49
C LYS A 77 4.73 -6.02 -11.45
N TYR A 78 5.47 -7.07 -11.84
CA TYR A 78 5.80 -8.15 -10.92
C TYR A 78 6.82 -7.74 -9.83
N PHE A 79 7.76 -6.83 -10.13
CA PHE A 79 8.65 -6.29 -9.09
C PHE A 79 7.89 -5.38 -8.13
N ALA A 80 6.97 -4.57 -8.65
CA ALA A 80 6.05 -3.78 -7.83
C ALA A 80 5.19 -4.66 -6.91
N PHE A 81 4.67 -5.77 -7.44
CA PHE A 81 3.94 -6.78 -6.66
C PHE A 81 4.79 -7.35 -5.53
N ILE A 82 5.98 -7.86 -5.84
CA ILE A 82 6.88 -8.47 -4.86
C ILE A 82 7.26 -7.44 -3.77
N GLY A 83 7.60 -6.22 -4.17
CA GLY A 83 7.91 -5.13 -3.24
C GLY A 83 6.76 -4.81 -2.30
N ALA A 84 5.55 -4.64 -2.83
CA ALA A 84 4.36 -4.39 -2.02
C ALA A 84 4.03 -5.56 -1.09
N PHE A 85 4.06 -6.80 -1.59
CA PHE A 85 3.82 -8.02 -0.81
C PHE A 85 4.80 -8.15 0.36
N LEU A 86 6.10 -8.03 0.10
CA LEU A 86 7.14 -8.13 1.13
C LEU A 86 7.07 -6.95 2.11
N SER A 87 6.75 -5.74 1.63
CA SER A 87 6.61 -4.58 2.50
C SER A 87 5.52 -4.76 3.55
N GLU A 88 4.40 -5.38 3.17
CA GLU A 88 3.29 -5.67 4.07
C GLU A 88 3.71 -6.70 5.11
N GLY A 89 4.29 -7.83 4.67
CA GLY A 89 4.68 -8.93 5.55
C GLY A 89 5.79 -8.53 6.54
N ILE A 90 6.81 -7.82 6.07
CA ILE A 90 7.90 -7.34 6.94
C ILE A 90 7.37 -6.30 7.93
N ALA A 91 6.55 -5.35 7.48
CA ALA A 91 5.96 -4.36 8.38
C ALA A 91 5.01 -5.00 9.40
N PHE A 92 4.28 -6.06 9.02
CA PHE A 92 3.49 -6.86 9.93
C PHE A 92 4.38 -7.52 10.98
N TRP A 93 5.47 -8.20 10.58
CA TRP A 93 6.39 -8.86 11.51
C TRP A 93 6.97 -7.90 12.55
N TYR A 94 7.39 -6.71 12.12
CA TYR A 94 7.87 -5.66 13.03
C TYR A 94 6.78 -5.16 13.99
N SER A 95 5.54 -5.06 13.52
CA SER A 95 4.40 -4.62 14.34
C SER A 95 3.86 -5.73 15.26
N ALA A 96 3.95 -6.99 14.84
CA ALA A 96 3.50 -8.18 15.55
C ALA A 96 4.36 -8.49 16.78
N ARG A 97 5.65 -8.12 16.78
CA ARG A 97 6.46 -8.15 18.02
C ARG A 97 5.85 -7.35 19.16
N ALA A 98 5.04 -6.32 18.85
CA ALA A 98 4.37 -5.50 19.84
C ALA A 98 2.90 -5.91 20.10
N SER A 99 2.35 -6.90 19.38
CA SER A 99 0.90 -7.12 19.37
C SER A 99 0.49 -8.58 19.13
N ARG A 100 -0.59 -9.03 19.77
CA ARG A 100 -1.08 -10.44 19.73
C ARG A 100 -1.72 -10.85 18.38
N TRP A 101 -1.47 -10.14 17.29
CA TRP A 101 -2.13 -10.39 16.01
C TRP A 101 -1.45 -11.53 15.23
N VAL A 102 -2.26 -12.37 14.58
CA VAL A 102 -1.79 -13.49 13.75
C VAL A 102 -1.65 -13.02 12.30
N TYR A 103 -0.49 -13.26 11.70
CA TYR A 103 -0.21 -12.94 10.30
C TYR A 103 -1.15 -13.72 9.37
N ASN A 104 -1.67 -13.05 8.34
CA ASN A 104 -2.45 -13.70 7.29
C ASN A 104 -1.83 -13.41 5.91
N PRO A 105 -1.20 -14.41 5.25
CA PRO A 105 -0.55 -14.21 3.97
C PRO A 105 -1.51 -13.85 2.83
N ILE A 106 -2.81 -14.17 2.96
CA ILE A 106 -3.84 -13.79 1.99
C ILE A 106 -4.02 -12.27 1.99
N LEU A 107 -3.94 -11.61 3.16
CA LEU A 107 -4.01 -10.15 3.25
C LEU A 107 -2.81 -9.50 2.55
N SER A 108 -1.61 -10.04 2.72
CA SER A 108 -0.40 -9.57 2.04
C SER A 108 -0.48 -9.77 0.53
N LEU A 109 -1.07 -10.87 0.06
CA LEU A 109 -1.32 -11.12 -1.36
C LEU A 109 -2.28 -10.07 -1.93
N ILE A 110 -3.42 -9.84 -1.27
CA ILE A 110 -4.38 -8.80 -1.66
C ILE A 110 -3.71 -7.41 -1.65
N TYR A 111 -2.89 -7.13 -0.65
CA TYR A 111 -2.12 -5.90 -0.58
C TYR A 111 -1.18 -5.73 -1.77
N GLY A 112 -0.44 -6.78 -2.14
CA GLY A 112 0.42 -6.81 -3.32
C GLY A 112 -0.33 -6.57 -4.62
N LEU A 113 -1.53 -7.16 -4.78
CA LEU A 113 -2.38 -6.92 -5.95
C LEU A 113 -2.80 -5.45 -6.05
N ILE A 114 -3.25 -4.86 -4.94
CA ILE A 114 -3.83 -3.50 -4.91
C ILE A 114 -2.76 -2.42 -5.01
N TRP A 115 -1.62 -2.58 -4.34
CA TRP A 115 -0.57 -1.56 -4.30
C TRP A 115 0.60 -1.82 -5.25
N GLY A 116 0.83 -3.08 -5.65
CA GLY A 116 1.87 -3.42 -6.59
C GLY A 116 1.39 -3.47 -8.05
N ILE A 117 0.26 -4.14 -8.30
CA ILE A 117 -0.19 -4.41 -9.67
C ILE A 117 -1.15 -3.35 -10.19
N LEU A 118 -2.22 -3.05 -9.42
CA LEU A 118 -3.29 -2.15 -9.84
C LEU A 118 -2.80 -0.75 -10.28
N PRO A 119 -1.88 -0.09 -9.56
CA PRO A 119 -1.42 1.25 -9.97
C PRO A 119 -0.67 1.20 -11.29
N GLY A 120 0.04 0.09 -11.56
CA GLY A 120 0.74 -0.16 -12.82
C GLY A 120 -0.18 -0.29 -14.04
N PHE A 121 -1.47 -0.60 -13.85
CA PHE A 121 -2.45 -0.64 -14.93
C PHE A 121 -3.13 0.71 -15.20
N ILE A 122 -3.33 1.52 -14.17
CA ILE A 122 -4.22 2.69 -14.26
C ILE A 122 -3.44 4.01 -14.33
N LEU A 123 -2.30 4.11 -13.64
CA LEU A 123 -1.54 5.35 -13.42
C LEU A 123 -0.29 5.53 -14.30
N THR A 124 0.07 4.54 -15.12
CA THR A 124 1.32 4.54 -15.92
C THR A 124 1.23 5.27 -17.25
N LYS A 125 0.08 5.87 -17.61
CA LYS A 125 -0.07 6.56 -18.90
C LYS A 125 0.73 7.88 -18.91
N LYS A 126 1.37 8.24 -20.03
CA LYS A 126 2.29 9.39 -20.13
C LYS A 126 1.61 10.75 -19.88
N LYS A 127 0.38 10.94 -20.33
CA LYS A 127 -0.41 12.18 -20.16
C LYS A 127 -1.66 11.87 -19.35
N ASP A 128 -1.66 12.23 -18.08
CA ASP A 128 -2.84 12.11 -17.21
C ASP A 128 -3.22 13.48 -16.65
N SER A 129 -4.51 13.82 -16.77
CA SER A 129 -5.09 14.97 -16.08
C SER A 129 -5.11 14.71 -14.57
N LEU A 130 -5.07 15.78 -13.77
CA LEU A 130 -5.16 15.67 -12.30
C LEU A 130 -6.44 14.92 -11.88
N LEU A 131 -7.56 15.24 -12.55
CA LEU A 131 -8.85 14.61 -12.33
C LEU A 131 -8.80 13.08 -12.54
N ARG A 132 -8.13 12.63 -13.60
CA ARG A 132 -7.98 11.20 -13.88
C ARG A 132 -7.08 10.50 -12.85
N ILE A 133 -5.97 11.12 -12.46
CA ILE A 133 -5.10 10.61 -11.39
C ILE A 133 -5.90 10.50 -10.09
N TYR A 134 -6.68 11.53 -9.75
CA TYR A 134 -7.55 11.56 -8.60
C TYR A 134 -8.54 10.39 -8.57
N PHE A 135 -9.31 10.18 -9.64
CA PHE A 135 -10.25 9.06 -9.70
C PHE A 135 -9.55 7.70 -9.65
N SER A 136 -8.38 7.58 -10.28
CA SER A 136 -7.59 6.35 -10.27
C SER A 136 -7.08 6.00 -8.87
N ILE A 137 -6.57 6.99 -8.14
CA ILE A 137 -6.10 6.82 -6.76
C ILE A 137 -7.28 6.56 -5.83
N THR A 138 -8.39 7.27 -6.01
CA THR A 138 -9.64 7.02 -5.24
C THR A 138 -10.11 5.58 -5.43
N PHE A 139 -10.09 5.08 -6.67
CA PHE A 139 -10.42 3.68 -6.96
C PHE A 139 -9.48 2.70 -6.25
N ILE A 140 -8.16 2.93 -6.29
CA ILE A 140 -7.17 2.10 -5.57
C ILE A 140 -7.47 2.09 -4.06
N PHE A 141 -7.79 3.25 -3.48
CA PHE A 141 -8.15 3.35 -2.07
C PHE A 141 -9.45 2.61 -1.72
N ILE A 142 -10.47 2.71 -2.57
CA ILE A 142 -11.72 1.96 -2.41
C ILE A 142 -11.44 0.46 -2.44
N MET A 143 -10.61 0.00 -3.40
CA MET A 143 -10.22 -1.41 -3.50
C MET A 143 -9.47 -1.86 -2.24
N HIS A 144 -8.52 -1.06 -1.75
CA HIS A 144 -7.81 -1.32 -0.49
C HIS A 144 -8.79 -1.40 0.70
N PHE A 145 -9.74 -0.47 0.80
CA PHE A 145 -10.71 -0.45 1.88
C PHE A 145 -11.61 -1.70 1.85
N ILE A 146 -12.16 -2.05 0.69
CA ILE A 146 -13.09 -3.18 0.57
C ILE A 146 -12.35 -4.51 0.78
N PHE A 147 -11.25 -4.75 0.07
CA PHE A 147 -10.62 -6.07 0.03
C PHE A 147 -9.61 -6.31 1.13
N TYR A 148 -8.89 -5.28 1.60
CA TYR A 148 -7.89 -5.43 2.66
C TYR A 148 -8.46 -5.07 4.03
N GLN A 149 -9.07 -3.89 4.18
CA GLN A 149 -9.51 -3.42 5.50
C GLN A 149 -10.69 -4.23 6.05
N LEU A 150 -11.73 -4.49 5.25
CA LEU A 150 -12.88 -5.27 5.72
C LEU A 150 -12.50 -6.74 5.96
N LEU A 151 -11.68 -7.33 5.07
CA LEU A 151 -11.24 -8.72 5.24
C LEU A 151 -10.33 -8.89 6.46
N SER A 152 -9.46 -7.91 6.73
CA SER A 152 -8.65 -7.88 7.96
C SER A 152 -9.52 -7.85 9.21
N MET A 153 -10.58 -7.04 9.23
CA MET A 153 -11.55 -7.04 10.34
C MET A 153 -12.28 -8.38 10.49
N ALA A 154 -12.65 -9.02 9.39
CA ALA A 154 -13.28 -10.34 9.41
C ALA A 154 -12.32 -11.41 9.96
N TRP A 155 -11.04 -11.38 9.54
CA TRP A 155 -9.99 -12.29 10.01
C TRP A 155 -9.75 -12.16 11.51
N ILE A 156 -9.68 -10.92 12.01
CA ILE A 156 -9.57 -10.64 13.44
C ILE A 156 -10.73 -11.30 14.19
N LYS A 157 -11.97 -11.10 13.74
CA LYS A 157 -13.14 -11.68 14.38
C LYS A 157 -13.06 -13.21 14.40
N PHE A 158 -12.62 -13.84 13.31
CA PHE A 158 -12.45 -15.29 13.22
C PHE A 158 -11.42 -15.82 14.23
N VAL A 159 -10.22 -15.25 14.27
CA VAL A 159 -9.12 -15.68 15.15
C VAL A 159 -9.47 -15.51 16.64
N PHE A 160 -10.23 -14.47 17.00
CA PHE A 160 -10.62 -14.22 18.39
C PHE A 160 -11.89 -14.96 18.84
N LEU A 161 -12.79 -15.34 17.91
CA LEU A 161 -13.95 -16.18 18.23
C LEU A 161 -13.54 -17.63 18.56
N ASP A 162 -12.46 -18.12 17.95
CA ASP A 162 -11.97 -19.49 18.14
C ASP A 162 -11.28 -19.69 19.51
N LYS A 163 -10.70 -18.61 20.07
CA LYS A 163 -10.10 -18.63 21.40
C LYS A 163 -11.10 -18.31 22.49
N ASN A 164 -12.08 -19.18 22.80
CA ASN A 164 -12.91 -19.25 24.02
C ASN A 164 -13.06 -17.98 24.90
N TYR A 165 -13.19 -16.80 24.29
CA TYR A 165 -13.47 -15.56 24.99
C TYR A 165 -14.99 -15.46 25.00
N SER A 166 -15.59 -16.16 25.96
CA SER A 166 -16.97 -15.99 26.42
C SER A 166 -17.14 -14.61 27.05
N LEU A 167 -16.76 -13.55 26.35
CA LEU A 167 -17.05 -12.19 26.77
C LEU A 167 -18.51 -11.94 26.47
N ASN A 168 -19.24 -11.57 27.52
CA ASN A 168 -20.57 -10.97 27.59
C ASN A 168 -20.88 -10.00 26.43
N LEU A 169 -21.02 -10.54 25.23
CA LEU A 169 -21.22 -9.85 23.97
C LEU A 169 -22.69 -9.59 23.71
N LYS A 170 -23.57 -9.68 24.72
CA LYS A 170 -25.01 -9.42 24.54
C LYS A 170 -25.44 -8.04 25.06
N ALA A 171 -24.73 -7.43 26.02
CA ALA A 171 -25.22 -6.22 26.70
C ALA A 171 -24.89 -4.88 26.00
N ASN A 172 -23.99 -4.84 25.01
CA ASN A 172 -23.56 -3.56 24.38
C ASN A 172 -23.44 -3.61 22.85
N VAL A 173 -24.06 -4.61 22.21
CA VAL A 173 -23.90 -4.90 20.77
C VAL A 173 -24.40 -3.77 19.89
N PHE A 174 -25.49 -3.12 20.26
CA PHE A 174 -26.15 -2.15 19.39
C PHE A 174 -25.36 -0.83 19.32
N GLY A 175 -24.91 -0.32 20.47
CA GLY A 175 -24.05 0.87 20.54
C GLY A 175 -22.68 0.64 19.89
N PHE A 176 -22.08 -0.53 20.12
CA PHE A 176 -20.79 -0.89 19.53
C PHE A 176 -20.87 -1.07 18.00
N LYS A 177 -21.90 -1.74 17.47
CA LYS A 177 -22.12 -1.88 16.02
C LYS A 177 -22.35 -0.53 15.35
N ARG A 178 -23.16 0.35 15.96
CA ARG A 178 -23.42 1.70 15.44
C ARG A 178 -22.13 2.52 15.42
N PHE A 179 -21.34 2.50 16.50
CA PHE A 179 -20.06 3.19 16.56
C PHE A 179 -19.05 2.68 15.51
N VAL A 180 -18.93 1.35 15.35
CA VAL A 180 -18.07 0.74 14.33
C VAL A 180 -18.50 1.14 12.92
N PHE A 181 -19.82 1.15 12.64
CA PHE A 181 -20.36 1.57 11.35
C PHE A 181 -20.04 3.03 11.04
N TRP A 182 -20.31 3.96 11.96
CA TRP A 182 -20.01 5.38 11.76
C TRP A 182 -18.51 5.62 11.60
N ASN A 183 -17.67 4.91 12.36
CA ASN A 183 -16.22 4.99 12.21
C ASN A 183 -15.75 4.50 10.83
N LEU A 184 -16.31 3.40 10.33
CA LEU A 184 -16.03 2.90 8.98
C LEU A 184 -16.49 3.89 7.90
N LEU A 185 -17.65 4.51 8.08
CA LEU A 185 -18.21 5.49 7.15
C LEU A 185 -17.35 6.76 7.10
N ILE A 186 -16.95 7.30 8.25
CA ILE A 186 -16.03 8.44 8.32
C ILE A 186 -14.72 8.11 7.62
N LYS A 187 -14.14 6.93 7.89
CA LYS A 187 -12.92 6.47 7.22
C LYS A 187 -13.11 6.37 5.71
N PHE A 188 -14.23 5.83 5.25
CA PHE A 188 -14.53 5.72 3.83
C PHE A 188 -14.64 7.10 3.16
N VAL A 189 -15.35 8.06 3.77
CA VAL A 189 -15.45 9.43 3.27
C VAL A 189 -14.09 10.13 3.26
N SER A 190 -13.24 9.86 4.27
CA SER A 190 -11.88 10.42 4.33
C SER A 190 -11.00 9.99 3.14
N LEU A 191 -11.29 8.83 2.51
CA LEU A 191 -10.55 8.36 1.35
C LEU A 191 -10.62 9.35 0.19
N PHE A 192 -11.76 10.03 -0.02
CA PHE A 192 -11.90 10.98 -1.11
C PHE A 192 -11.00 12.20 -0.92
N ILE A 193 -10.91 12.73 0.29
CA ILE A 193 -10.05 13.88 0.61
C ILE A 193 -8.58 13.46 0.51
N LEU A 194 -8.21 12.31 1.10
CA LEU A 194 -6.85 11.79 1.04
C LEU A 194 -6.40 11.49 -0.40
N SER A 195 -7.30 10.94 -1.22
CA SER A 195 -7.02 10.67 -2.63
C SER A 195 -6.69 11.93 -3.42
N PHE A 196 -7.35 13.05 -3.09
CA PHE A 196 -7.05 14.34 -3.72
C PHE A 196 -5.65 14.83 -3.35
N ILE A 197 -5.30 14.79 -2.07
CA ILE A 197 -3.97 15.19 -1.58
C ILE A 197 -2.88 14.33 -2.24
N ILE A 198 -3.08 13.01 -2.27
CA ILE A 198 -2.11 12.07 -2.85
C ILE A 198 -2.04 12.24 -4.37
N ALA A 199 -3.15 12.50 -5.07
CA ALA A 199 -3.14 12.78 -6.50
C ALA A 199 -2.34 14.03 -6.85
N PHE A 200 -2.42 15.06 -6.01
CA PHE A 200 -1.64 16.27 -6.19
C PHE A 200 -0.14 16.01 -6.03
N ILE A 201 0.26 15.33 -4.95
CA ILE A 201 1.65 14.93 -4.70
C ILE A 201 2.15 14.04 -5.84
N TYR A 202 1.38 13.01 -6.20
CA TYR A 202 1.73 12.05 -7.24
C TYR A 202 1.93 12.72 -8.60
N LYS A 203 1.07 13.66 -8.98
CA LYS A 203 1.22 14.39 -10.25
C LYS A 203 2.51 15.20 -10.30
N ARG A 204 2.88 15.87 -9.19
CA ARG A 204 4.14 16.62 -9.10
C ARG A 204 5.34 15.68 -9.22
N VAL A 205 5.36 14.62 -8.42
CA VAL A 205 6.42 13.62 -8.43
C VAL A 205 6.56 13.02 -9.84
N LYS A 206 5.46 12.55 -10.45
CA LYS A 206 5.46 12.01 -11.81
C LYS A 206 6.00 12.99 -12.85
N LYS A 207 5.73 14.29 -12.72
CA LYS A 207 6.25 15.32 -13.65
C LYS A 207 7.77 15.45 -13.54
N GLU A 208 8.30 15.62 -12.33
CA GLU A 208 9.75 15.72 -12.07
C GLU A 208 10.49 14.45 -12.50
N LEU A 209 9.86 13.31 -12.25
CA LEU A 209 10.38 12.01 -12.64
C LEU A 209 10.42 11.81 -14.15
N LEU A 210 9.39 12.25 -14.88
CA LEU A 210 9.38 12.21 -16.35
C LEU A 210 10.36 13.20 -16.98
N SER A 211 10.79 14.26 -16.30
CA SER A 211 11.83 15.16 -16.81
C SER A 211 13.25 14.61 -16.65
N LEU A 212 13.44 13.55 -15.85
CA LEU A 212 14.75 12.92 -15.64
C LEU A 212 15.07 11.82 -16.68
N PHE A 213 14.13 11.45 -17.56
CA PHE A 213 14.25 10.41 -18.59
C PHE A 213 13.79 10.92 -19.95
#